data_AF-A0A254RI13-F1
#
_entry.id   AF-A0A254RI13-F1
#
_cell.length_a   1.000
_cell.length_b   1.000
_cell.length_c   1.000
_cell.angle_alpha   90.00
_cell.angle_beta   90.00
_cell.angle_gamma   90.00
#
_symmetry.space_group_name_H-M   'P 1'
#
loop_
_entity.id
_entity.type
_entity.pdbx_description
1 polymer ?
#
loop_
_entity_poly.entity_id
_entity_poly.type
_entity_poly.pdbx_seq_one_letter_code
_entity_poly.pdbx_strand_id
1 'polypeptide(L)'
;MVSFLNGKSPFDEAEEKLEAGETVNGRPKMPTGPIMGWQDGVFLLVIVALIVGGYQYYQYAKKNSAETFARCDALYAAAAEDPAKYPEVEACYDSTWDLGFVSDSMEVLRQNRQGQIADMRNAQKDILEDAKISLEDGDTAKAVKALKDYAGAMLLRPSDAAEWNKIVALPVAESKPETQPESPAK
;
A
#
# COMPACT_ATOMS: atom_id res chain seq x y z
N MET A 1 1.97 3.36 -37.15
CA MET A 1 3.15 4.24 -37.25
C MET A 1 2.80 5.37 -38.21
N VAL A 2 2.48 6.55 -37.69
CA VAL A 2 2.23 7.72 -38.54
C VAL A 2 3.58 8.40 -38.73
N SER A 3 4.09 8.36 -39.96
CA SER A 3 5.38 8.95 -40.33
C SER A 3 5.23 10.47 -40.46
N PHE A 4 5.90 11.22 -39.58
CA PHE A 4 5.86 12.69 -39.51
C PHE A 4 7.02 13.37 -40.27
N LEU A 5 7.71 12.67 -41.18
CA LEU A 5 8.91 13.20 -41.85
C LEU A 5 8.83 13.05 -43.37
N ASN A 6 7.73 13.51 -43.99
CA ASN A 6 7.60 13.53 -45.45
C ASN A 6 7.33 14.94 -46.02
N GLY A 7 7.80 15.98 -45.33
CA GLY A 7 7.91 17.33 -45.89
C GLY A 7 9.37 17.62 -46.22
N LYS A 8 9.67 18.02 -47.46
CA LYS A 8 10.99 18.52 -47.86
C LYS A 8 11.44 19.61 -46.89
N SER A 9 12.72 19.61 -46.55
CA SER A 9 13.28 20.62 -45.65
C SER A 9 13.07 22.02 -46.28
N PRO A 10 12.68 23.04 -45.51
CA PRO A 10 12.54 24.40 -46.02
C PRO A 10 13.88 24.99 -46.49
N PHE A 11 15.01 24.35 -46.15
CA PHE A 11 16.32 24.70 -46.66
C PHE A 11 16.55 24.14 -48.07
N ASP A 12 15.99 22.98 -48.39
CA ASP A 12 16.11 22.35 -49.71
C ASP A 12 15.30 23.17 -50.75
N GLU A 13 14.12 23.67 -50.38
CA GLU A 13 13.33 24.56 -51.25
C GLU A 13 13.96 25.95 -51.43
N ALA A 14 14.74 26.42 -50.46
CA ALA A 14 15.42 27.71 -50.53
C ALA A 14 16.64 27.66 -51.47
N GLU A 15 17.31 26.51 -51.53
CA GLU A 15 18.45 26.26 -52.43
C GLU A 15 17.96 26.10 -53.89
N GLU A 16 16.87 25.37 -54.12
CA GLU A 16 16.26 25.17 -55.43
C GLU A 16 15.73 26.49 -56.06
N LYS A 17 15.25 27.43 -55.22
CA LYS A 17 14.81 28.78 -55.66
C LYS A 17 15.95 29.77 -55.89
N LEU A 18 17.11 29.54 -55.25
CA LEU A 18 18.34 30.28 -55.50
C LEU A 18 18.92 29.93 -56.88
N GLU A 19 18.86 28.66 -57.26
CA GLU A 19 19.24 28.20 -58.60
C GLU A 19 18.25 28.65 -59.70
N ALA A 20 16.96 28.79 -59.35
CA ALA A 20 15.92 29.27 -60.27
C ALA A 20 15.88 30.80 -60.49
N GLY A 21 16.75 31.57 -59.83
CA GLY A 21 16.92 33.02 -60.07
C GLY A 21 15.83 33.93 -59.48
N GLU A 22 14.95 33.41 -58.60
CA GLU A 22 13.93 34.22 -57.92
C GLU A 22 14.51 35.00 -56.73
N THR A 23 15.28 36.04 -57.04
CA THR A 23 15.90 36.93 -56.03
C THR A 23 15.15 38.25 -55.89
N VAL A 24 15.06 38.76 -54.67
CA VAL A 24 14.68 40.16 -54.40
C VAL A 24 15.92 40.82 -53.77
N ASN A 25 16.52 41.78 -54.46
CA ASN A 25 17.74 42.49 -54.02
C ASN A 25 18.93 41.55 -53.67
N GLY A 26 19.19 40.54 -54.50
CA GLY A 26 20.38 39.67 -54.34
C GLY A 26 20.32 38.73 -53.13
N ARG A 27 19.16 38.58 -52.50
CA ARG A 27 18.90 37.57 -51.46
C ARG A 27 17.78 36.63 -51.91
N PRO A 28 17.82 35.34 -51.53
CA PRO A 28 16.73 34.39 -51.77
C PRO A 28 15.41 34.98 -51.24
N LYS A 29 14.35 34.89 -52.04
CA LYS A 29 12.99 35.23 -51.59
C LYS A 29 12.57 34.20 -50.55
N MET A 30 12.76 34.52 -49.27
CA MET A 30 12.30 33.69 -48.16
C MET A 30 10.78 33.44 -48.31
N PRO A 31 10.31 32.19 -48.14
CA PRO A 31 8.89 31.91 -48.22
C PRO A 31 8.14 32.72 -47.16
N THR A 32 7.25 33.62 -47.59
CA THR A 32 6.31 34.35 -46.72
C THR A 32 5.08 33.49 -46.43
N GLY A 33 5.32 32.25 -46.00
CA GLY A 33 4.27 31.34 -45.52
C GLY A 33 4.17 31.40 -43.99
N PRO A 34 3.00 31.15 -43.39
CA PRO A 34 2.85 31.12 -41.94
C PRO A 34 3.80 30.07 -41.32
N ILE A 35 4.58 30.47 -40.31
CA ILE A 35 5.63 29.68 -39.66
C ILE A 35 5.06 28.51 -38.81
N MET A 36 3.75 28.47 -38.58
CA MET A 36 3.03 27.32 -38.04
C MET A 36 1.79 27.06 -38.87
N GLY A 37 1.61 25.80 -39.27
CA GLY A 37 0.32 25.36 -39.79
C GLY A 37 -0.73 25.37 -38.67
N TRP A 38 -2.00 25.54 -39.02
CA TRP A 38 -3.11 25.39 -38.05
C TRP A 38 -3.05 24.04 -37.29
N GLN A 39 -2.57 22.99 -37.95
CA GLN A 39 -2.35 21.67 -37.36
C GLN A 39 -1.30 21.69 -36.22
N ASP A 40 -0.22 22.45 -36.36
CA ASP A 40 0.79 22.60 -35.30
C ASP A 40 0.21 23.32 -34.08
N GLY A 41 -0.63 24.35 -34.31
CA GLY A 41 -1.35 25.05 -33.25
C GLY A 41 -2.31 24.14 -32.47
N VAL A 42 -3.08 23.31 -33.17
CA VAL A 42 -3.96 22.31 -32.54
C VAL A 42 -3.15 21.27 -31.76
N PHE A 43 -2.03 20.80 -32.30
CA PHE A 43 -1.16 19.84 -31.63
C PHE A 43 -0.55 20.42 -30.34
N LEU A 44 -0.11 21.68 -30.37
CA LEU A 44 0.37 22.38 -29.17
C LEU A 44 -0.71 22.51 -28.09
N LEU A 45 -1.96 22.78 -28.47
CA LEU A 45 -3.07 22.83 -27.53
C LEU A 45 -3.34 21.47 -26.87
N VAL A 46 -3.23 20.37 -27.62
CA VAL A 46 -3.36 19.01 -27.06
C VAL A 46 -2.25 18.72 -26.04
N ILE A 47 -1.00 19.12 -26.34
CA ILE A 47 0.12 18.96 -25.40
C ILE A 47 -0.14 19.77 -24.12
N VAL A 48 -0.56 21.03 -24.24
CA VAL A 48 -0.87 21.87 -23.07
C VAL A 48 -2.02 21.26 -22.26
N ALA A 49 -3.07 20.78 -22.91
CA ALA A 49 -4.18 20.10 -22.24
C ALA A 49 -3.73 18.83 -21.50
N LEU A 50 -2.84 18.03 -22.09
CA LEU A 50 -2.25 16.86 -21.44
C LEU A 50 -1.41 17.24 -20.22
N ILE A 51 -0.59 18.28 -20.31
CA ILE A 51 0.25 18.75 -19.19
C ILE A 51 -0.65 19.24 -18.04
N VAL A 52 -1.63 20.10 -18.34
CA VAL A 52 -2.53 20.66 -17.32
C VAL A 52 -3.41 19.57 -16.71
N GLY A 53 -3.96 18.67 -17.53
CA GLY A 53 -4.76 17.54 -17.08
C GLY A 53 -3.94 16.58 -16.21
N GLY A 54 -2.72 16.24 -16.63
CA GLY A 54 -1.80 15.42 -15.85
C GLY A 54 -1.44 16.05 -14.51
N TYR A 55 -1.20 17.35 -14.47
CA TYR A 55 -0.94 18.07 -13.23
C TYR A 55 -2.15 18.06 -12.28
N GLN A 56 -3.36 18.29 -12.79
CA GLN A 56 -4.58 18.22 -11.96
C GLN A 56 -4.82 16.81 -11.43
N TYR A 57 -4.64 15.79 -12.26
CA TYR A 57 -4.74 14.39 -11.83
C TYR A 57 -3.70 14.05 -10.76
N TYR A 58 -2.45 14.49 -10.93
CA TYR A 58 -1.40 14.32 -9.93
C TYR A 58 -1.77 14.95 -8.58
N GLN A 59 -2.28 16.18 -8.59
CA GLN A 59 -2.74 16.86 -7.37
C GLN A 59 -3.91 16.15 -6.71
N TYR A 60 -4.86 15.64 -7.51
CA TYR A 60 -5.97 14.82 -7.01
C TYR A 60 -5.47 13.52 -6.35
N ALA A 61 -4.61 12.77 -7.05
CA ALA A 61 -4.04 11.53 -6.54
C ALA A 61 -3.27 11.76 -5.23
N LYS A 62 -2.45 12.82 -5.17
CA LYS A 62 -1.72 13.21 -3.95
C LYS A 62 -2.65 13.50 -2.77
N LYS A 63 -3.73 14.24 -2.98
CA LYS A 63 -4.72 14.53 -1.93
C LYS A 63 -5.44 13.27 -1.47
N ASN A 64 -5.95 12.48 -2.41
CA ASN A 64 -6.67 11.25 -2.12
C ASN A 64 -5.79 10.28 -1.31
N SER A 65 -4.52 10.11 -1.69
CA SER A 65 -3.59 9.27 -0.93
C SER A 65 -3.35 9.80 0.48
N ALA A 66 -3.11 11.10 0.64
CA ALA A 66 -2.92 11.69 1.96
C ALA A 66 -4.16 11.50 2.86
N GLU A 67 -5.37 11.66 2.30
CA GLU A 67 -6.62 11.44 3.02
C GLU A 67 -6.81 9.98 3.43
N THR A 68 -6.56 9.03 2.53
CA THR A 68 -6.66 7.59 2.85
C THR A 68 -5.67 7.20 3.95
N PHE A 69 -4.41 7.65 3.85
CA PHE A 69 -3.40 7.38 4.88
C PHE A 69 -3.77 8.02 6.23
N ALA A 70 -4.32 9.24 6.23
CA ALA A 70 -4.79 9.87 7.46
C ALA A 70 -5.95 9.12 8.11
N ARG A 71 -6.87 8.56 7.30
CA ARG A 71 -7.96 7.70 7.80
C ARG A 71 -7.42 6.42 8.43
N CYS A 72 -6.48 5.75 7.77
CA CYS A 72 -5.88 4.53 8.31
C CYS A 72 -5.08 4.79 9.60
N ASP A 73 -4.36 5.91 9.68
CA ASP A 73 -3.62 6.28 10.89
C ASP A 73 -4.56 6.65 12.05
N ALA A 74 -5.70 7.30 11.76
CA ALA A 74 -6.73 7.54 12.77
C ALA A 74 -7.35 6.23 13.30
N LEU A 75 -7.60 5.26 12.41
CA LEU A 75 -8.04 3.92 12.83
C LEU A 75 -6.98 3.21 13.66
N TYR A 76 -5.69 3.32 13.29
CA TYR A 76 -4.59 2.76 14.06
C TYR A 76 -4.51 3.37 15.47
N ALA A 77 -4.65 4.70 15.59
CA ALA A 77 -4.71 5.38 16.88
C ALA A 77 -5.91 4.89 17.72
N ALA A 78 -7.09 4.71 17.10
CA ALA A 78 -8.24 4.15 17.78
C ALA A 78 -8.05 2.67 18.20
N ALA A 79 -7.28 1.90 17.42
CA ALA A 79 -6.96 0.50 17.74
C ALA A 79 -5.99 0.36 18.92
N ALA A 80 -5.22 1.42 19.24
CA ALA A 80 -4.40 1.44 20.44
C ALA A 80 -5.24 1.47 21.73
N GLU A 81 -6.46 2.03 21.67
CA GLU A 81 -7.41 2.04 22.79
C GLU A 81 -8.34 0.81 22.78
N ASP A 82 -8.70 0.34 21.60
CA ASP A 82 -9.54 -0.83 21.38
C ASP A 82 -8.84 -1.82 20.43
N PRO A 83 -8.11 -2.80 20.98
CA PRO A 83 -7.35 -3.76 20.17
C PRO A 83 -8.23 -4.47 19.12
N ALA A 84 -9.53 -4.66 19.37
CA ALA A 84 -10.42 -5.36 18.44
C ALA A 84 -10.49 -4.72 17.05
N LYS A 85 -10.04 -3.47 16.89
CA LYS A 85 -10.03 -2.73 15.62
C LYS A 85 -8.79 -2.97 14.76
N TYR A 86 -7.74 -3.60 15.26
CA TYR A 86 -6.53 -3.88 14.48
C TYR A 86 -6.78 -4.62 13.14
N PRO A 87 -7.74 -5.56 13.01
CA PRO A 87 -8.09 -6.14 11.71
C PRO A 87 -8.61 -5.12 10.70
N GLU A 88 -9.39 -4.12 11.14
CA GLU A 88 -9.88 -3.04 10.27
C GLU A 88 -8.74 -2.13 9.82
N VAL A 89 -7.75 -1.92 10.69
CA VAL A 89 -6.55 -1.14 10.39
C VAL A 89 -5.70 -1.83 9.33
N GLU A 90 -5.48 -3.14 9.46
CA GLU A 90 -4.73 -3.92 8.46
C GLU A 90 -5.41 -3.84 7.09
N ALA A 91 -6.74 -4.04 7.04
CA ALA A 91 -7.51 -3.91 5.81
C ALA A 91 -7.43 -2.49 5.22
N CYS A 92 -7.45 -1.44 6.06
CA CYS A 92 -7.30 -0.07 5.60
C CYS A 92 -5.93 0.15 4.94
N TYR A 93 -4.85 -0.26 5.61
CA TYR A 93 -3.51 -0.14 5.04
C TYR A 93 -3.31 -1.03 3.80
N ASP A 94 -3.95 -2.19 3.71
CA ASP A 94 -3.93 -3.00 2.50
C ASP A 94 -4.58 -2.29 1.31
N SER A 95 -5.69 -1.57 1.52
CA SER A 95 -6.32 -0.78 0.44
C SER A 95 -5.42 0.32 -0.14
N THR A 96 -4.37 0.73 0.59
CA THR A 96 -3.44 1.76 0.09
C THR A 96 -2.52 1.24 -1.02
N TRP A 97 -2.42 -0.08 -1.22
CA TRP A 97 -1.68 -0.66 -2.35
C TRP A 97 -2.31 -0.32 -3.71
N ASP A 98 -3.61 -0.02 -3.74
CA ASP A 98 -4.35 0.34 -4.95
C ASP A 98 -4.26 1.85 -5.29
N LEU A 99 -3.55 2.64 -4.47
CA LEU A 99 -3.41 4.08 -4.73
C LEU A 99 -2.40 4.35 -5.85
N GLY A 100 -2.83 5.15 -6.83
CA GLY A 100 -1.99 5.54 -7.98
C GLY A 100 -0.81 6.47 -7.64
N PHE A 101 -0.70 6.94 -6.40
CA PHE A 101 0.43 7.71 -5.90
C PHE A 101 0.65 7.41 -4.42
N VAL A 102 1.86 7.04 -4.03
CA VAL A 102 2.28 6.90 -2.63
C VAL A 102 3.67 7.52 -2.51
N SER A 103 3.86 8.40 -1.54
CA SER A 103 5.20 8.96 -1.26
C SER A 103 6.02 8.01 -0.40
N ASP A 104 7.35 8.08 -0.47
CA ASP A 104 8.25 7.23 0.34
C ASP A 104 7.93 7.29 1.84
N SER A 105 7.55 8.46 2.35
CA SER A 105 7.15 8.59 3.76
C SER A 105 5.89 7.81 4.12
N MET A 106 4.91 7.75 3.20
CA MET A 106 3.68 6.97 3.38
C MET A 106 3.93 5.48 3.19
N GLU A 107 4.83 5.12 2.27
CA GLU A 107 5.30 3.73 2.08
C GLU A 107 5.90 3.19 3.37
N VAL A 108 6.82 3.94 3.97
CA VAL A 108 7.45 3.59 5.25
C VAL A 108 6.41 3.50 6.36
N LEU A 109 5.46 4.45 6.41
CA LEU A 109 4.37 4.40 7.41
C LEU A 109 3.56 3.11 7.28
N ARG A 110 3.13 2.75 6.06
CA ARG A 110 2.39 1.50 5.81
C ARG A 110 3.18 0.29 6.29
N GLN A 111 4.43 0.16 5.84
CA GLN A 111 5.26 -1.01 6.17
C GLN A 111 5.45 -1.14 7.68
N ASN A 112 5.69 -0.03 8.39
CA ASN A 112 5.82 -0.04 9.84
C ASN A 112 4.54 -0.50 10.53
N ARG A 113 3.38 0.00 10.09
CA ARG A 113 2.08 -0.30 10.72
C ARG A 113 1.65 -1.74 10.45
N GLN A 114 1.80 -2.21 9.21
CA GLN A 114 1.53 -3.61 8.85
C GLN A 114 2.52 -4.56 9.53
N GLY A 115 3.80 -4.17 9.63
CA GLY A 115 4.81 -4.93 10.36
C GLY A 115 4.45 -5.10 11.83
N GLN A 116 4.05 -4.02 12.51
CA GLN A 116 3.59 -4.08 13.91
C GLN A 116 2.38 -5.01 14.10
N ILE A 117 1.42 -4.98 13.18
CA ILE A 117 0.27 -5.89 13.23
C ILE A 117 0.70 -7.35 13.00
N ALA A 118 1.64 -7.59 12.08
CA ALA A 118 2.21 -8.90 11.86
C ALA A 118 2.97 -9.43 13.08
N ASP A 119 3.74 -8.57 13.77
CA ASP A 119 4.46 -8.92 14.99
C ASP A 119 3.49 -9.30 16.12
N MET A 120 2.41 -8.54 16.32
CA MET A 120 1.37 -8.88 17.29
C MET A 120 0.69 -10.22 16.98
N ARG A 121 0.43 -10.49 15.69
CA ARG A 121 -0.10 -11.78 15.23
C ARG A 121 0.88 -12.93 15.50
N ASN A 122 2.17 -12.72 15.27
CA ASN A 122 3.18 -13.74 15.55
C ASN A 122 3.28 -14.03 17.04
N ALA A 123 3.29 -13.00 17.89
CA ALA A 123 3.23 -13.17 19.34
C ALA A 123 1.99 -13.96 19.79
N GLN A 124 0.82 -13.75 19.17
CA GLN A 124 -0.35 -14.60 19.43
C GLN A 124 -0.16 -16.05 19.01
N LYS A 125 0.53 -16.30 17.89
CA LYS A 125 0.83 -17.67 17.46
C LYS A 125 1.75 -18.39 18.44
N ASP A 126 2.73 -17.68 18.99
CA ASP A 126 3.62 -18.24 20.01
C ASP A 126 2.83 -18.66 21.26
N ILE A 127 1.88 -17.83 21.71
CA ILE A 127 0.98 -18.19 22.83
C ILE A 127 0.13 -19.41 22.49
N LEU A 128 -0.38 -19.51 21.26
CA LEU A 128 -1.14 -20.67 20.81
C LEU A 128 -0.27 -21.94 20.77
N GLU A 129 1.00 -21.81 20.37
CA GLU A 129 1.97 -22.90 20.36
C GLU A 129 2.32 -23.36 21.79
N ASP A 130 2.57 -22.43 22.71
CA ASP A 130 2.79 -22.73 24.13
C ASP A 130 1.60 -23.45 24.77
N ALA A 131 0.37 -23.06 24.39
CA ALA A 131 -0.84 -23.73 24.85
C ALA A 131 -0.95 -25.15 24.28
N LYS A 132 -0.56 -25.37 23.02
CA LYS A 132 -0.52 -26.71 22.41
C LYS A 132 0.51 -27.61 23.11
N ILE A 133 1.71 -27.11 23.37
CA ILE A 133 2.75 -27.83 24.12
C ILE A 133 2.22 -28.21 25.51
N SER A 134 1.57 -27.28 26.21
CA SER A 134 0.96 -27.56 27.52
C SER A 134 -0.14 -28.63 27.46
N LEU A 135 -0.89 -28.73 26.35
CA LEU A 135 -1.84 -29.82 26.14
C LEU A 135 -1.14 -31.17 25.88
N GLU A 136 -0.05 -31.18 25.14
CA GLU A 136 0.77 -32.38 24.90
C GLU A 136 1.39 -32.90 26.20
N ASP A 137 1.79 -32.00 27.09
CA ASP A 137 2.29 -32.31 28.44
C ASP A 137 1.17 -32.73 29.42
N GLY A 138 -0.10 -32.68 29.01
CA GLY A 138 -1.27 -33.08 29.81
C GLY A 138 -1.81 -32.00 30.76
N ASP A 139 -1.23 -30.80 30.78
CA ASP A 139 -1.66 -29.67 31.61
C ASP A 139 -2.70 -28.80 30.89
N THR A 140 -3.92 -29.34 30.79
CA THR A 140 -5.07 -28.66 30.15
C THR A 140 -5.46 -27.35 30.85
N ALA A 141 -5.24 -27.25 32.16
CA ALA A 141 -5.56 -26.05 32.93
C ALA A 141 -4.64 -24.89 32.55
N LYS A 142 -3.33 -25.16 32.46
CA LYS A 142 -2.33 -24.17 32.03
C LYS A 142 -2.55 -23.72 30.59
N ALA A 143 -2.87 -24.65 29.68
CA ALA A 143 -3.17 -24.34 28.29
C ALA A 143 -4.38 -23.41 28.14
N VAL A 144 -5.50 -23.73 28.80
CA VAL A 144 -6.72 -22.91 28.75
C VAL A 144 -6.51 -21.55 29.41
N LYS A 145 -5.77 -21.50 30.51
CA LYS A 145 -5.46 -20.26 31.22
C LYS A 145 -4.61 -19.31 30.37
N ALA A 146 -3.56 -19.81 29.74
CA ALA A 146 -2.70 -19.00 28.87
C ALA A 146 -3.48 -18.29 27.75
N LEU A 147 -4.47 -18.98 27.17
CA LEU A 147 -5.31 -18.42 26.11
C LEU A 147 -6.44 -17.52 26.63
N LYS A 148 -6.99 -17.78 27.81
CA LYS A 148 -8.05 -16.94 28.42
C LYS A 148 -7.52 -15.64 29.02
N ASP A 149 -6.30 -15.65 29.52
CA ASP A 149 -5.64 -14.48 30.11
C ASP A 149 -5.13 -13.50 29.03
N TYR A 150 -5.17 -13.88 27.75
CA TYR A 150 -4.81 -13.00 26.65
C TYR A 150 -5.86 -11.89 26.47
N ALA A 151 -5.46 -10.65 26.77
CA ALA A 151 -6.33 -9.46 26.72
C ALA A 151 -6.22 -8.66 25.40
N GLY A 152 -5.54 -9.19 24.37
CA GLY A 152 -5.35 -8.50 23.10
C GLY A 152 -6.41 -8.84 22.03
N ALA A 153 -6.26 -8.23 20.86
CA ALA A 153 -7.13 -8.47 19.71
C ALA A 153 -6.93 -9.87 19.12
N MET A 154 -7.98 -10.53 18.64
CA MET A 154 -7.82 -11.76 17.84
C MET A 154 -7.34 -11.41 16.43
N LEU A 155 -6.05 -11.59 16.15
CA LEU A 155 -5.40 -11.34 14.85
C LEU A 155 -5.02 -12.62 14.11
N LEU A 156 -5.33 -13.77 14.71
CA LEU A 156 -5.09 -15.08 14.14
C LEU A 156 -5.95 -15.32 12.89
N ARG A 157 -5.40 -16.10 11.95
CA ARG A 157 -6.12 -16.53 10.76
C ARG A 157 -7.25 -17.49 11.15
N PRO A 158 -8.28 -17.66 10.30
CA PRO A 158 -9.45 -18.48 10.63
C PRO A 158 -9.12 -19.91 11.10
N SER A 159 -8.07 -20.55 10.55
CA SER A 159 -7.60 -21.86 11.00
C SER A 159 -7.13 -21.85 12.45
N ASP A 160 -6.22 -20.93 12.75
CA ASP A 160 -5.53 -20.83 14.04
C ASP A 160 -6.50 -20.32 15.12
N ALA A 161 -7.42 -19.42 14.75
CA ALA A 161 -8.50 -18.97 15.60
C ALA A 161 -9.49 -20.10 15.96
N ALA A 162 -9.78 -21.01 15.02
CA ALA A 162 -10.61 -22.16 15.31
C ALA A 162 -9.94 -23.12 16.31
N GLU A 163 -8.61 -23.30 16.21
CA GLU A 163 -7.84 -24.07 17.18
C GLU A 163 -7.80 -23.41 18.55
N TRP A 164 -7.54 -22.09 18.60
CA TRP A 164 -7.62 -21.31 19.83
C TRP A 164 -8.94 -21.52 20.56
N ASN A 165 -10.06 -21.38 19.84
CA ASN A 165 -11.39 -21.53 20.40
C ASN A 165 -11.67 -22.96 20.89
N LYS A 166 -11.14 -23.98 20.20
CA LYS A 166 -11.25 -25.38 20.66
C LYS A 166 -10.53 -25.59 21.99
N ILE A 167 -9.33 -25.04 22.15
CA ILE A 167 -8.55 -25.18 23.39
C ILE A 167 -9.25 -24.42 24.53
N VAL A 168 -9.70 -23.19 24.30
CA VAL A 168 -10.41 -22.38 25.30
C VAL A 168 -11.72 -23.03 25.78
N ALA A 169 -12.38 -23.81 24.91
CA ALA A 169 -13.61 -24.53 25.20
C ALA A 169 -13.41 -25.86 25.97
N LEU A 170 -12.16 -26.29 26.21
CA LEU A 170 -11.90 -27.50 26.98
C LEU A 170 -12.39 -27.34 28.43
N PRO A 171 -13.05 -28.37 29.01
CA PRO A 171 -13.43 -28.35 30.41
C PRO A 171 -12.16 -28.44 31.27
N VAL A 172 -11.82 -27.34 31.94
CA VAL A 172 -10.72 -27.32 32.91
C VAL A 172 -11.22 -28.02 34.17
N ALA A 173 -10.78 -29.26 34.38
CA ALA A 173 -10.85 -29.83 35.71
C ALA A 173 -9.84 -29.06 36.57
N GLU A 174 -10.31 -28.37 37.62
CA GLU A 174 -9.43 -27.77 38.62
C GLU A 174 -8.42 -28.84 39.08
N SER A 175 -7.15 -28.63 38.77
CA SER A 175 -6.09 -29.50 39.28
C SER A 175 -6.13 -29.39 40.79
N LYS A 176 -6.52 -30.49 41.46
CA LYS A 176 -6.42 -30.60 42.92
C LYS A 176 -4.98 -30.25 43.32
N PRO A 177 -4.78 -29.41 44.34
CA PRO A 177 -3.44 -29.18 44.87
C PRO A 177 -2.85 -30.53 45.30
N GLU A 178 -1.66 -30.83 44.78
CA GLU A 178 -0.85 -31.98 45.15
C GLU A 178 -0.69 -32.00 46.68
N THR A 179 -1.36 -32.93 47.35
CA THR A 179 -1.12 -33.22 48.75
C THR A 179 0.32 -33.71 48.87
N GLN A 180 1.18 -32.88 49.46
CA GLN A 180 2.53 -33.26 49.84
C GLN A 180 2.47 -34.56 50.67
N PRO A 181 3.28 -35.59 50.37
CA PRO A 181 3.31 -36.79 51.19
C PRO A 181 3.85 -36.45 52.58
N GLU A 182 3.02 -36.65 53.60
CA GLU A 182 3.42 -36.66 55.00
C GLU A 182 4.64 -37.57 55.17
N SER A 183 5.74 -36.97 55.63
CA SER A 183 6.92 -37.69 56.08
C SER A 183 6.56 -38.47 57.35
N PRO A 184 6.79 -39.79 57.42
CA PRO A 184 6.63 -40.53 58.66
C PRO A 184 7.80 -40.21 59.59
N ALA A 185 7.56 -39.32 60.57
CA ALA A 185 8.47 -39.13 61.69
C ALA A 185 8.42 -40.37 62.60
N LYS A 186 9.60 -40.96 62.81
CA LYS A 186 9.89 -42.05 63.76
C LYS A 186 9.82 -41.57 65.20
#